data_AF-A0A7W0H018-F1
#
_entry.id   AF-A0A7W0H018-F1
#
_cell.length_a   1.000
_cell.length_b   1.000
_cell.length_c   1.000
_cell.angle_alpha   90.00
_cell.angle_beta   90.00
_cell.angle_gamma   90.00
#
_symmetry.space_group_name_H-M   'P 1'
#
loop_
_entity.id
_entity.type
_entity.pdbx_description
1 polymer ?
#
loop_
_entity_poly.entity_id
_entity_poly.type
_entity_poly.pdbx_seq_one_letter_code
_entity_poly.pdbx_strand_id
1 'polypeptide(L)' 'MTGRPWTHGNRAIGVDPARRRLWICGQRVHHGPTGLILAALGAALVAHDWKDRPVWFQRGLQNQP' A
#
# COMPACT_ATOMS: atom_id res chain seq x y z
N MET A 1 19.31 26.90 5.92
CA MET A 1 17.85 26.68 5.84
C MET A 1 17.57 25.18 5.82
N THR A 2 17.33 24.59 6.98
CA THR A 2 17.00 23.16 7.11
C THR A 2 15.53 22.94 6.73
N GLY A 3 15.26 22.84 5.42
CA GLY A 3 13.91 22.59 4.91
C GLY A 3 13.37 21.27 5.47
N ARG A 4 12.23 21.33 6.17
CA ARG A 4 11.49 20.12 6.54
C ARG A 4 11.14 19.38 5.24
N PRO A 5 11.34 18.06 5.12
CA PRO A 5 11.11 17.32 3.87
C PRO A 5 9.65 17.29 3.38
N TRP A 6 8.78 18.01 4.09
CA TRP A 6 7.36 18.16 3.87
C TRP A 6 6.97 19.44 3.09
N THR A 7 7.92 20.31 2.74
CA THR A 7 7.59 21.66 2.24
C THR A 7 7.70 21.87 0.72
N HIS A 8 7.80 20.81 -0.10
CA HIS A 8 7.76 20.95 -1.57
C HIS A 8 6.36 20.58 -2.11
N GLY A 9 5.71 21.51 -2.81
CA GLY A 9 4.43 21.28 -3.51
C GLY A 9 3.18 21.25 -2.61
N ASN A 10 2.12 20.54 -3.05
CA ASN A 10 0.79 20.47 -2.40
C ASN A 10 0.74 19.69 -1.07
N ARG A 11 1.89 19.39 -0.44
CA ARG A 11 2.01 18.56 0.78
C ARG A 11 1.52 17.11 0.66
N ALA A 12 1.08 16.68 -0.53
CA ALA A 12 0.70 15.30 -0.80
C ALA A 12 1.93 14.39 -0.95
N ILE A 13 3.04 14.93 -1.44
CA ILE A 13 4.28 14.18 -1.69
C ILE A 13 5.44 14.97 -1.06
N GLY A 14 6.17 14.33 -0.15
CA GLY A 14 7.40 14.86 0.46
C GLY A 14 8.60 14.00 0.07
N VAL A 15 9.73 14.61 -0.27
CA VAL A 15 10.96 13.90 -0.66
C VAL A 15 12.15 14.48 0.11
N ASP A 16 12.95 13.61 0.71
CA ASP A 16 14.23 13.92 1.34
C ASP A 16 15.32 13.14 0.59
N PRO A 17 16.02 13.77 -0.36
CA PRO A 17 17.05 13.11 -1.14
C PRO A 17 18.29 12.78 -0.30
N ALA A 18 18.59 13.57 0.75
CA ALA A 18 19.75 13.33 1.61
C ALA A 18 19.60 12.05 2.43
N ARG A 19 18.38 11.74 2.87
CA ARG A 19 18.07 10.52 3.64
C ARG A 19 17.41 9.42 2.80
N ARG A 20 17.21 9.63 1.49
CA ARG A 20 16.47 8.75 0.58
C ARG A 20 15.08 8.36 1.11
N ARG A 21 14.33 9.34 1.61
CA ARG A 21 13.00 9.12 2.17
C ARG A 21 11.93 9.77 1.30
N LEU A 22 10.84 9.03 1.09
CA LEU A 22 9.64 9.49 0.42
C LEU A 22 8.48 9.45 1.42
N TRP A 23 7.63 10.46 1.38
CA TRP A 23 6.38 10.53 2.13
C TRP A 23 5.21 10.76 1.17
N ILE A 24 4.12 10.02 1.35
CA ILE A 24 2.86 10.23 0.63
C ILE A 24 1.78 10.48 1.67
N CYS A 25 1.07 11.61 1.55
CA CYS A 25 0.07 12.06 2.52
C CYS A 25 0.58 12.01 3.97
N GLY A 26 1.88 12.26 4.14
CA GLY A 26 2.54 12.23 5.43
C GLY A 26 2.97 10.88 5.99
N GLN A 27 2.62 9.79 5.32
CA GLN A 27 3.13 8.47 5.65
C GLN A 27 4.49 8.26 4.99
N ARG A 28 5.50 7.88 5.78
CA ARG A 28 6.83 7.55 5.26
C ARG A 28 6.72 6.25 4.46
N VAL A 29 6.96 6.33 3.16
CA VAL A 29 6.97 5.16 2.26
C VAL A 29 8.19 4.33 2.59
N HIS A 30 8.00 3.31 3.42
CA HIS A 30 9.07 2.43 3.89
C HIS A 30 9.29 1.22 2.96
N HIS A 31 8.23 0.72 2.34
CA HIS A 31 8.30 -0.45 1.45
C HIS A 31 8.51 -0.10 -0.03
N GLY A 32 8.76 1.19 -0.34
CA GLY A 32 9.08 1.65 -1.69
C GLY A 32 8.09 1.17 -2.77
N PRO A 33 8.55 1.06 -4.03
CA PRO A 33 7.76 0.48 -5.13
C PRO A 33 7.28 -0.94 -4.85
N THR A 34 8.04 -1.72 -4.07
CA THR A 34 7.68 -3.11 -3.71
C THR A 34 6.37 -3.17 -2.94
N GLY A 35 6.15 -2.27 -1.98
CA GLY A 35 4.89 -2.20 -1.23
C GLY A 35 3.70 -1.84 -2.11
N LEU A 36 3.90 -0.93 -3.07
CA LEU A 36 2.87 -0.58 -4.05
C LEU A 36 2.53 -1.76 -4.95
N ILE A 37 3.53 -2.47 -5.47
CA ILE A 37 3.34 -3.66 -6.30
C ILE A 37 2.58 -4.74 -5.52
N LEU A 38 2.98 -5.02 -4.27
CA LEU A 38 2.34 -6.03 -3.46
C LEU A 38 0.88 -5.68 -3.14
N ALA A 39 0.60 -4.42 -2.84
CA ALA A 39 -0.77 -3.93 -2.62
C ALA A 39 -1.61 -4.01 -3.89
N ALA A 40 -1.06 -3.63 -5.05
CA ALA A 40 -1.74 -3.70 -6.34
C ALA A 40 -2.05 -5.16 -6.74
N LEU A 41 -1.09 -6.07 -6.55
CA LEU A 41 -1.30 -7.50 -6.79
C LEU A 41 -2.37 -8.07 -5.85
N GLY A 42 -2.33 -7.72 -4.55
CA GLY A 42 -3.37 -8.13 -3.61
C GLY A 42 -4.76 -7.63 -4.01
N ALA A 43 -4.88 -6.36 -4.41
CA ALA A 43 -6.13 -5.80 -4.90
C ALA A 43 -6.61 -6.48 -6.20
N ALA A 44 -5.71 -6.81 -7.11
CA ALA A 44 -6.03 -7.53 -8.33
C ALA A 44 -6.56 -8.95 -8.03
N LEU A 45 -5.99 -9.65 -7.04
CA LEU A 45 -6.48 -10.98 -6.62
C LEU A 45 -7.88 -10.89 -5.99
N VAL A 46 -8.13 -9.88 -5.15
CA VAL A 46 -9.47 -9.60 -4.59
C VAL A 46 -10.47 -9.30 -5.70
N ALA A 47 -10.09 -8.48 -6.68
CA ALA A 47 -10.93 -8.14 -7.83
C ALA A 47 -11.19 -9.36 -8.73
N HIS A 48 -10.17 -10.19 -8.95
CA HIS A 48 -10.26 -11.43 -9.72
C HIS A 48 -11.32 -12.37 -9.13
N ASP A 49 -11.33 -12.52 -7.81
CA ASP A 49 -12.23 -13.43 -7.11
C ASP A 49 -13.52 -12.76 -6.62
N TRP A 50 -13.80 -11.52 -7.05
CA TRP A 50 -14.92 -10.71 -6.53
C TRP A 50 -16.29 -11.40 -6.63
N LYS A 51 -16.45 -12.31 -7.61
CA LYS A 51 -17.66 -13.13 -7.76
C LYS A 51 -17.94 -13.98 -6.52
N ASP A 52 -16.91 -14.45 -5.83
CA ASP A 52 -17.00 -15.35 -4.68
C ASP A 52 -17.05 -14.59 -3.35
N ARG A 53 -17.19 -13.25 -3.41
CA ARG A 53 -17.36 -12.39 -2.23
C ARG A 53 -18.43 -12.85 -1.21
N PRO A 54 -19.57 -13.49 -1.57
CA PRO A 54 -20.55 -13.91 -0.58
C PRO A 54 -20.06 -15.06 0.30
N VAL A 55 -19.04 -15.80 -0.17
CA VAL A 55 -18.54 -17.02 0.49
C VAL A 55 -17.15 -16.85 1.10
N TRP A 56 -16.43 -15.77 0.81
CA TRP A 56 -15.06 -15.51 1.32
C TRP A 56 -14.88 -15.69 2.83
N PHE A 57 -15.93 -15.40 3.61
CA PHE A 57 -15.90 -15.53 5.06
C PHE A 57 -16.85 -16.61 5.60
N GLN A 58 -17.42 -17.43 4.73
CA GLN A 58 -18.18 -18.60 5.18
C GLN A 58 -17.22 -19.57 5.85
N ARG A 59 -17.61 -20.03 7.05
CA ARG A 59 -16.90 -21.11 7.74
C ARG A 59 -17.02 -22.40 6.90
N GLY A 60 -15.95 -22.79 6.23
CA GLY A 60 -15.80 -24.11 5.62
C GLY A 60 -15.17 -25.11 6.60
N LEU A 61 -15.52 -26.39 6.47
CA LEU A 61 -14.73 -27.49 7.05
C LEU A 61 -13.41 -27.58 6.27
N GLN A 62 -12.32 -27.02 6.81
CA GLN A 62 -10.99 -27.06 6.18
C GLN A 62 -10.43 -28.50 6.04
N ASN A 63 -11.09 -29.47 6.69
CA ASN A 63 -10.79 -30.89 6.60
C ASN A 63 -11.96 -31.59 5.89
N GLN A 64 -11.89 -31.73 4.56
CA GLN A 64 -12.61 -32.79 3.87
C GLN A 64 -11.65 -33.99 3.69
N PRO A 65 -12.10 -35.23 3.91
CA PRO A 65 -11.25 -36.43 3.90
C PRO A 65 -10.61 -36.72 2.53
#